data_AF-A0A7S3PVZ1-F1
#
_entry.id   AF-A0A7S3PVZ1-F1
#
_cell.length_a   1.000
_cell.length_b   1.000
_cell.length_c   1.000
_cell.angle_alpha   90.00
_cell.angle_beta   90.00
_cell.angle_gamma   90.00
#
_symmetry.space_group_name_H-M   'P 1'
#
loop_
_entity.id
_entity.type
_entity.pdbx_description
1 polymer ?
#
loop_
_entity_poly.entity_id
_entity_poly.type
_entity_poly.pdbx_seq_one_letter_code
_entity_poly.pdbx_strand_id
1 'polypeptide(L)'
;MKGIYVAGVSCEPERLVKEPILCNCALNYKEKDIYDFSEWKNVGLNEKFDTIVDLAGGGWLRLLEQSKTVAGRKLQVVKPSREGGRYLTLTPDTAHFELNSIWGALKLFLFVPLFRAMSSRFSKRANLPAFTYATLDNDAKIMNETLKLASEKKLKAVIDNRGPFEFTTDGVQKAFKVKDSRHVHGKVVISIPKSK
;
A
#
# COMPACT_ATOMS: atom_id res chain seq x y z
N MET A 1 -3.33 -20.92 17.31
CA MET A 1 -3.18 -19.56 16.74
C MET A 1 -3.53 -19.64 15.26
N LYS A 2 -4.55 -18.90 14.78
CA LYS A 2 -4.73 -18.71 13.32
C LYS A 2 -3.54 -17.87 12.84
N GLY A 3 -2.77 -18.35 11.87
CA GLY A 3 -1.66 -17.59 11.28
C GLY A 3 -2.16 -16.33 10.57
N ILE A 4 -1.29 -15.32 10.43
CA ILE A 4 -1.60 -14.12 9.64
C ILE A 4 -1.66 -14.53 8.17
N TYR A 5 -2.76 -14.20 7.49
CA TYR A 5 -2.91 -14.40 6.05
C TYR A 5 -2.65 -13.08 5.33
N VAL A 6 -1.68 -13.06 4.42
CA VAL A 6 -1.26 -11.90 3.64
C VAL A 6 -1.58 -12.14 2.18
N ALA A 7 -2.40 -11.26 1.61
CA ALA A 7 -2.74 -11.25 0.20
C ALA A 7 -2.06 -10.08 -0.51
N GLY A 8 -1.48 -10.35 -1.68
CA GLY A 8 -0.79 -9.38 -2.49
C GLY A 8 -1.59 -8.91 -3.71
N VAL A 9 -1.34 -7.69 -4.16
CA VAL A 9 -1.87 -7.20 -5.44
C VAL A 9 -0.75 -6.54 -6.23
N SER A 10 -0.55 -6.97 -7.47
CA SER A 10 0.49 -6.44 -8.38
C SER A 10 0.15 -6.79 -9.82
N CYS A 11 0.72 -6.11 -10.82
CA CYS A 11 0.64 -6.56 -12.20
C CYS A 11 1.52 -7.79 -12.47
N GLU A 12 2.34 -8.18 -11.50
CA GLU A 12 3.20 -9.38 -11.50
C GLU A 12 2.99 -10.16 -10.19
N PRO A 13 1.84 -10.84 -10.02
CA PRO A 13 1.45 -11.47 -8.75
C PRO A 13 2.42 -12.58 -8.31
N GLU A 14 3.04 -13.31 -9.26
CA GLU A 14 4.00 -14.37 -8.96
C GLU A 14 5.17 -13.92 -8.08
N ARG A 15 5.55 -12.64 -8.14
CA ARG A 15 6.65 -12.11 -7.35
C ARG A 15 6.28 -11.92 -5.89
N LEU A 16 5.00 -11.69 -5.61
CA LEU A 16 4.53 -11.48 -4.24
C LEU A 16 4.51 -12.78 -3.45
N VAL A 17 4.25 -13.91 -4.11
CA VAL A 17 4.19 -15.24 -3.46
C VAL A 17 5.55 -15.93 -3.33
N LYS A 18 6.60 -15.34 -3.90
CA LYS A 18 7.99 -15.84 -3.82
C LYS A 18 8.78 -15.00 -2.81
N GLU A 19 9.94 -15.52 -2.38
CA GLU A 19 10.86 -14.71 -1.59
C GLU A 19 11.23 -13.42 -2.34
N PRO A 20 11.35 -12.28 -1.63
CA PRO A 20 11.35 -12.15 -0.17
C PRO A 20 10.01 -11.69 0.45
N ILE A 21 8.93 -11.59 -0.34
CA ILE A 21 7.64 -11.05 0.13
C ILE A 21 6.76 -12.15 0.72
N LEU A 22 6.70 -13.32 0.08
CA LEU A 22 6.02 -14.53 0.58
C LEU A 22 4.54 -14.31 1.00
N CYS A 23 3.76 -13.59 0.20
CA CYS A 23 2.31 -13.55 0.35
C CYS A 23 1.71 -14.96 0.21
N ASN A 24 0.61 -15.24 0.92
CA ASN A 24 -0.13 -16.49 0.80
C ASN A 24 -0.83 -16.64 -0.56
N CYS A 25 -1.26 -15.53 -1.14
CA CYS A 25 -1.81 -15.46 -2.50
C CYS A 25 -1.59 -14.06 -3.08
N ALA A 26 -1.75 -13.93 -4.39
CA ALA A 26 -1.74 -12.63 -5.05
C ALA A 26 -2.64 -12.61 -6.29
N LEU A 27 -3.19 -11.43 -6.61
CA LEU A 27 -4.01 -11.20 -7.80
C LEU A 27 -3.40 -10.14 -8.72
N ASN A 28 -3.63 -10.31 -10.03
CA ASN A 28 -3.31 -9.31 -11.04
C ASN A 28 -4.41 -8.24 -11.15
N TYR A 29 -4.11 -7.01 -10.73
CA TYR A 29 -5.09 -5.91 -10.77
C TYR A 29 -5.46 -5.45 -12.19
N LYS A 30 -4.69 -5.84 -13.22
CA LYS A 30 -5.03 -5.55 -14.62
C LYS A 30 -6.06 -6.53 -15.19
N GLU A 31 -6.18 -7.70 -14.59
CA GLU A 31 -7.02 -8.79 -15.09
C GLU A 31 -8.27 -9.00 -14.25
N LYS A 32 -8.18 -8.73 -12.93
CA LYS A 32 -9.22 -9.03 -11.94
C LYS A 32 -9.68 -7.78 -11.20
N ASP A 33 -10.96 -7.71 -10.84
CA ASP A 33 -11.47 -6.70 -9.93
C ASP A 33 -11.06 -7.04 -8.49
N ILE A 34 -9.91 -6.53 -8.05
CA ILE A 34 -9.33 -6.80 -6.72
C ILE A 34 -10.22 -6.35 -5.55
N TYR A 35 -11.24 -5.52 -5.80
CA TYR A 35 -12.21 -5.10 -4.80
C TYR A 35 -13.45 -5.99 -4.79
N ASP A 36 -13.58 -6.93 -5.72
CA ASP A 36 -14.61 -7.94 -5.72
C ASP A 36 -14.16 -9.15 -4.90
N PHE A 37 -14.82 -9.40 -3.76
CA PHE A 37 -14.48 -10.52 -2.90
C PHE A 37 -14.65 -11.89 -3.57
N SER A 38 -15.45 -12.00 -4.64
CA SER A 38 -15.58 -13.26 -5.39
C SER A 38 -14.26 -13.68 -6.05
N GLU A 39 -13.45 -12.74 -6.52
CA GLU A 39 -12.12 -13.03 -7.09
C GLU A 39 -11.17 -13.61 -6.03
N TRP A 40 -11.32 -13.18 -4.78
CA TRP A 40 -10.54 -13.71 -3.66
C TRP A 40 -11.01 -15.08 -3.20
N LYS A 41 -12.31 -15.36 -3.25
CA LYS A 41 -12.85 -16.71 -3.03
C LYS A 41 -12.28 -17.72 -4.01
N ASN A 42 -12.09 -17.33 -5.27
CA ASN A 42 -11.50 -18.19 -6.30
C ASN A 42 -10.06 -18.60 -6.00
N VAL A 43 -9.34 -17.84 -5.17
CA VAL A 43 -7.98 -18.16 -4.69
C VAL A 43 -7.95 -18.67 -3.24
N GLY A 44 -9.09 -19.15 -2.73
CA GLY A 44 -9.20 -19.87 -1.46
C GLY A 44 -9.50 -18.99 -0.25
N LEU A 45 -9.85 -17.71 -0.43
CA LEU A 45 -10.20 -16.82 0.69
C LEU A 45 -11.69 -16.90 1.04
N ASN A 46 -12.00 -17.41 2.23
CA ASN A 46 -13.39 -17.61 2.68
C ASN A 46 -13.96 -16.44 3.49
N GLU A 47 -13.11 -15.58 4.04
CA GLU A 47 -13.48 -14.46 4.91
C GLU A 47 -12.93 -13.14 4.37
N LYS A 48 -13.66 -12.04 4.61
CA LYS A 48 -13.20 -10.69 4.26
C LYS A 48 -11.91 -10.34 5.02
N PHE A 49 -11.07 -9.50 4.42
CA PHE A 49 -9.88 -9.00 5.09
C PHE A 49 -10.23 -8.11 6.30
N ASP A 50 -9.42 -8.22 7.35
CA ASP A 50 -9.46 -7.30 8.49
C ASP A 50 -8.81 -5.95 8.15
N THR A 51 -7.85 -5.94 7.22
CA THR A 51 -7.04 -4.75 6.93
C THR A 51 -6.63 -4.70 5.47
N ILE A 52 -6.78 -3.52 4.86
CA ILE A 52 -6.15 -3.15 3.58
C ILE A 52 -5.02 -2.17 3.87
N VAL A 53 -3.86 -2.40 3.27
CA VAL A 53 -2.76 -1.43 3.19
C VAL A 53 -2.64 -1.00 1.73
N ASP A 54 -3.13 0.19 1.42
CA ASP A 54 -3.09 0.77 0.07
C ASP A 54 -1.83 1.60 -0.11
N LEU A 55 -0.97 1.16 -1.03
CA LEU A 55 0.26 1.84 -1.43
C LEU A 55 0.20 2.35 -2.87
N ALA A 56 -0.88 2.06 -3.60
CA ALA A 56 -1.07 2.45 -5.00
C ALA A 56 -1.89 3.74 -5.14
N GLY A 57 -2.76 4.01 -4.15
CA GLY A 57 -3.69 5.14 -4.16
C GLY A 57 -5.03 4.80 -4.83
N GLY A 58 -6.06 5.57 -4.49
CA GLY A 58 -7.39 5.48 -5.10
C GLY A 58 -8.28 4.34 -4.58
N GLY A 59 -7.76 3.41 -3.76
CA GLY A 59 -8.54 2.28 -3.25
C GLY A 59 -9.73 2.67 -2.38
N TRP A 60 -9.60 3.77 -1.63
CA TRP A 60 -10.70 4.30 -0.83
C TRP A 60 -11.90 4.72 -1.69
N LEU A 61 -11.67 5.31 -2.87
CA LEU A 61 -12.74 5.72 -3.78
C LEU A 61 -13.51 4.51 -4.30
N ARG A 62 -12.82 3.40 -4.59
CA ARG A 62 -13.43 2.13 -5.00
C ARG A 62 -14.32 1.55 -3.90
N LEU A 63 -13.87 1.59 -2.65
CA LEU A 63 -14.69 1.16 -1.50
C LEU A 63 -15.91 2.06 -1.30
N LEU A 64 -15.79 3.37 -1.52
CA LEU A 64 -16.91 4.30 -1.47
C LEU A 64 -17.95 4.00 -2.57
N GLU A 65 -17.52 3.76 -3.81
CA GLU A 65 -18.39 3.39 -4.93
C GLU A 65 -19.18 2.12 -4.61
N GLN A 66 -18.50 1.08 -4.12
CA GLN A 66 -19.13 -0.18 -3.72
C GLN A 66 -20.10 0.00 -2.55
N SER A 67 -19.79 0.88 -1.59
CA SER A 67 -20.68 1.13 -0.43
C SER A 67 -22.00 1.82 -0.82
N LYS A 68 -22.07 2.47 -1.98
CA LYS A 68 -23.26 3.17 -2.48
C LYS A 68 -24.21 2.27 -3.27
N THR A 69 -23.77 1.08 -3.70
CA THR A 69 -24.55 0.23 -4.59
C THR A 69 -25.60 -0.55 -3.77
N VAL A 70 -26.76 0.07 -3.54
CA VAL A 70 -27.89 -0.50 -2.77
C VAL A 70 -28.53 -1.71 -3.48
N ALA A 71 -28.32 -1.88 -4.78
CA ALA A 71 -29.10 -2.81 -5.61
C ALA A 71 -28.39 -4.12 -6.03
N GLY A 72 -27.16 -4.40 -5.59
CA GLY A 72 -26.45 -5.60 -6.02
C GLY A 72 -25.18 -5.83 -5.23
N ARG A 73 -25.19 -6.89 -4.43
CA ARG A 73 -24.20 -7.30 -3.42
C ARG A 73 -22.80 -7.56 -4.01
N LYS A 74 -22.06 -6.53 -4.45
CA LYS A 74 -20.60 -6.69 -4.48
C LYS A 74 -20.13 -6.80 -3.04
N LEU A 75 -19.80 -8.02 -2.64
CA LEU A 75 -19.26 -8.31 -1.32
C LEU A 75 -17.96 -7.52 -1.19
N GLN A 76 -17.97 -6.52 -0.31
CA GLN A 76 -16.76 -5.77 -0.02
C GLN A 76 -15.65 -6.71 0.42
N VAL A 77 -14.45 -6.45 -0.08
CA VAL A 77 -13.27 -7.28 0.19
C VAL A 77 -12.80 -7.19 1.64
N VAL A 78 -13.15 -6.11 2.34
CA VAL A 78 -12.72 -5.80 3.71
C VAL A 78 -13.92 -5.66 4.64
N LYS A 79 -13.73 -6.01 5.91
CA LYS A 79 -14.74 -5.84 6.95
C LYS A 79 -15.07 -4.34 7.15
N PRO A 80 -16.31 -4.01 7.54
CA PRO A 80 -16.64 -2.66 7.97
C PRO A 80 -15.99 -2.32 9.32
N SER A 81 -15.90 -1.03 9.64
CA SER A 81 -15.31 -0.49 10.87
C SER A 81 -15.96 -1.06 12.13
N ARG A 82 -17.29 -1.26 12.11
CA ARG A 82 -18.04 -1.89 13.21
C ARG A 82 -17.58 -3.33 13.52
N GLU A 83 -17.06 -4.03 12.53
CA GLU A 83 -16.50 -5.38 12.64
C GLU A 83 -14.97 -5.37 12.81
N GLY A 84 -14.37 -4.19 13.03
CA GLY A 84 -12.93 -4.03 13.24
C GLY A 84 -12.11 -3.85 11.96
N GLY A 85 -12.75 -3.73 10.78
CA GLY A 85 -12.05 -3.57 9.52
C GLY A 85 -11.33 -2.23 9.37
N ARG A 86 -10.14 -2.24 8.75
CA ARG A 86 -9.25 -1.08 8.63
C ARG A 86 -8.80 -0.86 7.20
N TYR A 87 -8.68 0.39 6.81
CA TYR A 87 -8.04 0.81 5.57
C TYR A 87 -6.93 1.79 5.93
N LEU A 88 -5.69 1.44 5.60
CA LEU A 88 -4.51 2.25 5.82
C LEU A 88 -3.94 2.68 4.47
N THR A 89 -3.64 3.96 4.32
CA THR A 89 -2.93 4.48 3.15
C THR A 89 -1.86 5.48 3.57
N LEU A 90 -0.79 5.54 2.78
CA LEU A 90 0.25 6.57 2.84
C LEU A 90 0.18 7.52 1.63
N THR A 91 -0.71 7.21 0.67
CA THR A 91 -0.79 7.90 -0.61
C THR A 91 -2.10 8.66 -0.74
N PRO A 92 -2.08 9.85 -1.38
CA PRO A 92 -3.33 10.50 -1.79
C PRO A 92 -4.04 9.66 -2.86
N ASP A 93 -5.27 10.04 -3.21
CA ASP A 93 -6.09 9.27 -4.16
C ASP A 93 -5.48 9.18 -5.56
N THR A 94 -4.65 10.14 -5.94
CA THR A 94 -3.99 10.21 -7.24
C THR A 94 -2.49 10.06 -7.08
N ALA A 95 -1.88 9.23 -7.92
CA ALA A 95 -0.43 9.02 -7.94
C ALA A 95 0.35 10.29 -8.34
N HIS A 96 -0.30 11.21 -9.07
CA HIS A 96 0.22 12.53 -9.39
C HIS A 96 -0.69 13.59 -8.79
N PHE A 97 -0.08 14.62 -8.22
CA PHE A 97 -0.79 15.78 -7.72
C PHE A 97 0.13 17.00 -7.88
N GLU A 98 -0.45 18.11 -8.31
CA GLU A 98 0.24 19.39 -8.41
C GLU A 98 -0.18 20.27 -7.23
N LEU A 99 0.81 20.76 -6.47
CA LEU A 99 0.57 21.63 -5.32
C LEU A 99 0.90 23.06 -5.71
N ASN A 100 -0.10 23.78 -6.21
CA ASN A 100 0.05 25.18 -6.60
C ASN A 100 -0.18 26.15 -5.43
N SER A 101 -0.53 25.65 -4.23
CA SER A 101 -0.70 26.46 -3.02
C SER A 101 -0.65 25.62 -1.73
N ILE A 102 -0.33 26.27 -0.60
CA ILE A 102 -0.43 25.68 0.74
C ILE A 102 -1.85 25.18 1.02
N TRP A 103 -2.87 25.91 0.58
CA TRP A 103 -4.26 25.50 0.73
C TRP A 103 -4.56 24.21 -0.04
N GLY A 104 -4.02 24.07 -1.26
CA GLY A 104 -4.11 22.82 -2.03
C GLY A 104 -3.47 21.64 -1.30
N ALA A 105 -2.31 21.86 -0.68
CA ALA A 105 -1.64 20.85 0.13
C ALA A 105 -2.46 20.46 1.37
N LEU A 106 -2.97 21.43 2.13
CA LEU A 106 -3.83 21.16 3.30
C LEU A 106 -5.10 20.42 2.91
N LYS A 107 -5.73 20.78 1.79
CA LYS A 107 -6.92 20.07 1.30
C LYS A 107 -6.62 18.60 1.02
N LEU A 108 -5.52 18.32 0.33
CA LEU A 108 -5.15 16.97 -0.10
C LEU A 108 -4.68 16.09 1.06
N PHE A 109 -3.81 16.62 1.93
CA PHE A 109 -3.11 15.85 2.96
C PHE A 109 -3.73 15.91 4.35
N LEU A 110 -4.55 16.91 4.64
CA LEU A 110 -5.16 17.09 5.96
C LEU A 110 -6.68 16.95 5.91
N PHE A 111 -7.37 17.85 5.21
CA PHE A 111 -8.83 17.94 5.31
C PHE A 111 -9.57 16.74 4.72
N VAL A 112 -9.18 16.30 3.51
CA VAL A 112 -9.80 15.11 2.88
C VAL A 112 -9.55 13.85 3.72
N PRO A 113 -8.31 13.53 4.13
CA PRO A 113 -8.05 12.42 5.05
C PRO A 113 -8.79 12.50 6.38
N LEU A 114 -8.81 13.67 7.02
CA LEU A 114 -9.48 13.87 8.31
C LEU A 114 -10.98 13.63 8.20
N PHE A 115 -11.62 14.17 7.17
CA PHE A 115 -13.05 13.95 6.93
C PHE A 115 -13.38 12.47 6.71
N ARG A 116 -12.54 11.73 5.99
CA ARG A 116 -12.70 10.27 5.79
C ARG A 116 -12.49 9.50 7.09
N ALA A 117 -11.47 9.87 7.86
CA ALA A 117 -11.18 9.28 9.14
C ALA A 117 -12.37 9.44 10.11
N MET A 118 -12.99 10.62 10.15
CA MET A 118 -14.18 10.87 10.96
C MET A 118 -15.40 10.12 10.41
N SER A 119 -15.74 10.31 9.13
CA SER A 119 -16.96 9.73 8.55
C SER A 119 -16.99 8.20 8.57
N SER A 120 -15.84 7.53 8.38
CA SER A 120 -15.75 6.06 8.47
C SER A 120 -15.90 5.52 9.90
N ARG A 121 -15.54 6.29 10.92
CA ARG A 121 -15.64 5.89 12.33
C ARG A 121 -17.01 6.19 12.94
N PHE A 122 -17.64 7.29 12.53
CA PHE A 122 -18.89 7.76 13.14
C PHE A 122 -20.12 7.44 12.27
N SER A 123 -20.18 7.95 11.04
CA SER A 123 -21.42 7.93 10.24
C SER A 123 -21.55 6.69 9.35
N LYS A 124 -20.44 6.13 8.86
CA LYS A 124 -20.43 5.05 7.85
C LYS A 124 -19.82 3.74 8.36
N ARG A 125 -19.76 3.58 9.69
CA ARG A 125 -19.08 2.46 10.35
C ARG A 125 -19.62 1.07 9.99
N ALA A 126 -20.86 0.98 9.52
CA ALA A 126 -21.49 -0.28 9.12
C ALA A 126 -21.09 -0.74 7.70
N ASN A 127 -20.64 0.18 6.85
CA ASN A 127 -20.45 -0.07 5.42
C ASN A 127 -19.04 0.25 4.92
N LEU A 128 -18.17 0.82 5.75
CA LEU A 128 -16.80 1.16 5.37
C LEU A 128 -15.83 0.77 6.48
N PRO A 129 -14.60 0.33 6.14
CA PRO A 129 -13.55 0.13 7.12
C PRO A 129 -13.11 1.47 7.71
N ALA A 130 -12.49 1.43 8.89
CA ALA A 130 -11.93 2.61 9.53
C ALA A 130 -10.76 3.15 8.69
N PHE A 131 -10.92 4.36 8.15
CA PHE A 131 -9.92 5.01 7.31
C PHE A 131 -8.80 5.60 8.17
N THR A 132 -7.56 5.30 7.80
CA THR A 132 -6.36 5.88 8.42
C THR A 132 -5.42 6.34 7.32
N TYR A 133 -5.12 7.63 7.31
CA TYR A 133 -4.03 8.18 6.52
C TYR A 133 -2.81 8.20 7.42
N ALA A 134 -1.93 7.22 7.24
CA ALA A 134 -0.76 7.09 8.09
C ALA A 134 0.30 8.12 7.65
N THR A 135 0.92 8.74 8.64
CA THR A 135 2.16 9.48 8.46
C THR A 135 3.29 8.57 8.90
N LEU A 136 4.37 8.51 8.13
CA LEU A 136 5.57 7.81 8.57
C LEU A 136 6.17 8.64 9.71
N ASP A 137 6.09 8.11 10.92
CA ASP A 137 6.71 8.72 12.08
C ASP A 137 8.23 8.47 12.01
N ASN A 138 9.02 9.50 12.33
CA ASN A 138 10.48 9.39 12.38
C ASN A 138 10.94 9.07 13.80
N ASP A 139 10.27 8.09 14.42
CA ASP A 139 10.58 7.64 15.77
C ASP A 139 11.81 6.72 15.75
N ALA A 140 12.84 7.09 16.51
CA ALA A 140 14.05 6.30 16.68
C ALA A 140 13.75 4.86 17.15
N LYS A 141 12.68 4.66 17.93
CA LYS A 141 12.25 3.33 18.36
C LYS A 141 11.83 2.45 17.16
N ILE A 142 11.00 2.98 16.26
CA ILE A 142 10.54 2.26 15.06
C ILE A 142 11.75 1.94 14.16
N MET A 143 12.67 2.88 14.01
CA MET A 143 13.91 2.67 13.27
C MET A 143 14.75 1.54 13.88
N ASN A 144 14.96 1.56 15.20
CA ASN A 144 15.73 0.55 15.91
C ASN A 144 15.08 -0.85 15.82
N GLU A 145 13.76 -0.93 15.95
CA GLU A 145 13.01 -2.18 15.76
C GLU A 145 13.15 -2.70 14.33
N THR A 146 13.07 -1.81 13.34
CA THR A 146 13.24 -2.18 11.92
C THR A 146 14.65 -2.71 11.63
N LEU A 147 15.69 -2.03 12.16
CA LEU A 147 17.08 -2.47 12.05
C LEU A 147 17.33 -3.79 12.77
N LYS A 148 16.67 -4.01 13.92
CA LYS A 148 16.71 -5.29 14.64
C LYS A 148 16.09 -6.42 13.83
N LEU A 149 14.96 -6.19 13.17
CA LEU A 149 14.37 -7.19 12.27
C LEU A 149 15.30 -7.52 11.10
N ALA A 150 16.01 -6.52 10.58
CA ALA A 150 17.00 -6.73 9.53
C ALA A 150 18.22 -7.52 10.03
N SER A 151 18.75 -7.21 11.22
CA SER A 151 19.89 -7.94 11.80
C SER A 151 19.53 -9.38 12.16
N GLU A 152 18.28 -9.63 12.58
CA GLU A 152 17.71 -10.97 12.81
C GLU A 152 17.34 -11.72 11.52
N LYS A 153 17.60 -11.14 10.33
CA LYS A 153 17.23 -11.68 9.01
C LYS A 153 15.72 -11.93 8.81
N LYS A 154 14.88 -11.30 9.63
CA LYS A 154 13.41 -11.33 9.51
C LYS A 154 12.87 -10.29 8.53
N LEU A 155 13.68 -9.28 8.22
CA LEU A 155 13.39 -8.25 7.21
C LEU A 155 14.54 -8.19 6.21
N LYS A 156 14.22 -8.35 4.92
CA LYS A 156 15.18 -8.23 3.83
C LYS A 156 14.82 -7.05 2.95
N ALA A 157 15.73 -6.09 2.84
CA ALA A 157 15.59 -5.02 1.86
C ALA A 157 15.78 -5.60 0.44
N VAL A 158 14.84 -5.30 -0.45
CA VAL A 158 14.94 -5.68 -1.86
C VAL A 158 15.54 -4.52 -2.61
N ILE A 159 16.72 -4.71 -3.19
CA ILE A 159 17.38 -3.73 -4.05
C ILE A 159 17.14 -4.15 -5.49
N ASP A 160 16.85 -3.18 -6.35
CA ASP A 160 16.71 -3.41 -7.78
C ASP A 160 18.03 -3.95 -8.37
N ASN A 161 17.94 -5.00 -9.18
CA ASN A 161 19.11 -5.70 -9.71
C ASN A 161 19.97 -4.86 -10.67
N ARG A 162 19.47 -3.72 -11.15
CA ARG A 162 20.25 -2.76 -11.96
C ARG A 162 21.14 -1.86 -11.10
N GLY A 163 20.91 -1.83 -9.78
CA GLY A 163 21.71 -1.11 -8.82
C GLY A 163 22.63 -2.03 -7.98
N PRO A 164 23.41 -1.45 -7.05
CA PRO A 164 23.46 -0.04 -6.74
C PRO A 164 24.13 0.78 -7.86
N PHE A 165 23.59 1.96 -8.14
CA PHE A 165 24.18 2.90 -9.10
C PHE A 165 25.31 3.68 -8.44
N GLU A 166 26.32 4.08 -9.21
CA GLU A 166 27.40 4.92 -8.69
C GLU A 166 26.91 6.35 -8.40
N PHE A 167 27.49 6.99 -7.36
CA PHE A 167 27.24 8.40 -7.06
C PHE A 167 28.01 9.34 -8.02
N THR A 168 27.67 9.25 -9.30
CA THR A 168 28.12 10.14 -10.39
C THR A 168 26.90 10.77 -11.05
N THR A 169 27.07 11.87 -11.79
CA THR A 169 25.96 12.51 -12.53
C THR A 169 25.23 11.51 -13.43
N ASP A 170 25.96 10.69 -14.18
CA ASP A 170 25.40 9.65 -15.05
C ASP A 170 24.72 8.53 -14.25
N GLY A 171 25.35 8.05 -13.18
CA GLY A 171 24.78 7.01 -12.31
C GLY A 171 23.46 7.44 -11.66
N VAL A 172 23.40 8.68 -11.16
CA VAL A 172 22.17 9.27 -10.60
C VAL A 172 21.11 9.41 -11.69
N GLN A 173 21.45 9.94 -12.88
CA GLN A 173 20.48 10.05 -13.98
C GLN A 173 19.92 8.70 -14.41
N LYS A 174 20.76 7.66 -14.49
CA LYS A 174 20.33 6.27 -14.78
C LYS A 174 19.38 5.74 -13.70
N ALA A 175 19.70 5.98 -12.43
CA ALA A 175 18.85 5.58 -11.30
C ALA A 175 17.45 6.22 -11.39
N PHE A 176 17.37 7.52 -11.71
CA PHE A 176 16.08 8.21 -11.89
C PHE A 176 15.30 7.70 -13.11
N LYS A 177 15.96 7.50 -14.26
CA LYS A 177 15.30 6.90 -15.46
C LYS A 177 14.70 5.53 -15.16
N VAL A 178 15.43 4.71 -14.40
CA VAL A 178 14.94 3.40 -13.95
C VAL A 178 13.73 3.55 -13.04
N LYS A 179 13.77 4.46 -12.06
CA LYS A 179 12.62 4.77 -11.19
C LYS A 179 11.39 5.21 -11.99
N ASP A 180 11.58 6.10 -12.95
CA ASP A 180 10.49 6.68 -13.75
C ASP A 180 9.84 5.66 -14.70
N SER A 181 10.57 4.62 -15.10
CA SER A 181 10.02 3.51 -15.89
C SER A 181 8.92 2.72 -15.16
N ARG A 182 8.81 2.83 -13.82
CA ARG A 182 7.88 2.05 -12.98
C ARG A 182 8.04 0.53 -13.06
N HIS A 183 9.09 0.04 -13.69
CA HIS A 183 9.45 -1.38 -13.76
C HIS A 183 10.55 -1.71 -12.73
N VAL A 184 10.54 -1.04 -11.58
CA VAL A 184 11.55 -1.25 -10.52
C VAL A 184 11.19 -2.46 -9.67
N HIS A 185 12.18 -3.30 -9.42
CA HIS A 185 12.06 -4.50 -8.61
C HIS A 185 12.71 -4.26 -7.25
N GLY A 186 11.99 -3.58 -6.35
CA GLY A 186 12.50 -3.20 -5.03
C GLY A 186 12.90 -1.73 -4.99
N LYS A 187 13.98 -1.41 -4.29
CA LYS A 187 14.48 -0.05 -4.12
C LYS A 187 15.65 0.22 -5.08
N VAL A 188 15.56 1.31 -5.82
CA VAL A 188 16.72 1.88 -6.52
C VAL A 188 17.64 2.52 -5.47
N VAL A 189 18.88 2.06 -5.42
CA VAL A 189 19.90 2.52 -4.46
C VAL A 189 21.07 3.12 -5.20
N ILE A 190 21.63 4.20 -4.65
CA ILE A 190 22.86 4.82 -5.11
C ILE A 190 23.93 4.58 -4.04
N SER A 191 25.08 4.05 -4.46
CA SER A 191 26.22 3.79 -3.58
C SER A 191 27.02 5.06 -3.38
N ILE A 192 27.15 5.49 -2.13
CA ILE A 192 27.98 6.64 -1.75
C ILE A 192 29.38 6.09 -1.39
N PRO A 193 30.46 6.58 -2.02
CA PRO A 193 31.80 6.18 -1.67
C PRO A 193 32.08 6.52 -0.20
N LYS A 194 32.82 5.65 0.50
CA LYS A 194 33.25 5.95 1.88
C LYS A 194 34.10 7.21 1.83
N SER A 195 33.75 8.21 2.65
CA SER A 195 34.69 9.29 2.96
C SER A 195 35.96 8.64 3.51
N LYS A 196 37.12 9.05 2.97
CA LYS A 196 38.40 8.76 3.62
C LYS A 196 38.46 9.43 4.98
#